data_AF-A0A1T4Y217-F1
#
_entry.id   AF-A0A1T4Y217-F1
#
_cell.length_a   1.000
_cell.length_b   1.000
_cell.length_c   1.000
_cell.angle_alpha   90.00
_cell.angle_beta   90.00
_cell.angle_gamma   90.00
#
_symmetry.space_group_name_H-M   'P 1'
#
loop_
_entity.id
_entity.type
_entity.pdbx_description
1 polymer ?
#
loop_
_entity_poly.entity_id
_entity_poly.type
_entity_poly.pdbx_seq_one_letter_code
_entity_poly.pdbx_strand_id
1 'polypeptide(L)' 'MFQLSDQMLLYSYQQAQRLKLSPEFIRLLEREIEKRSLESTHLYR' A
#
# COMPACT_ATOMS: atom_id res chain seq x y z
N MET A 1 -1.26 2.89 18.19
CA MET A 1 -0.98 3.23 16.77
C MET A 1 -1.88 2.34 15.92
N PHE A 2 -2.81 2.92 15.17
CA PHE A 2 -3.71 2.16 14.31
C PHE A 2 -2.90 1.62 13.12
N GLN A 3 -2.40 0.39 13.24
CA GLN A 3 -1.82 -0.29 12.10
C GLN A 3 -2.98 -0.71 11.19
N LEU A 4 -2.97 -0.23 9.95
CA LEU A 4 -3.80 -0.83 8.91
C LEU A 4 -3.47 -2.33 8.87
N SER A 5 -4.49 -3.19 8.76
CA SER A 5 -4.24 -4.58 8.39
C SER A 5 -3.57 -4.61 7.02
N ASP A 6 -2.84 -5.69 6.72
CA ASP A 6 -2.13 -5.81 5.45
C ASP A 6 -3.09 -5.69 4.26
N GLN A 7 -4.28 -6.30 4.37
CA GLN A 7 -5.35 -6.17 3.37
C GLN A 7 -5.79 -4.71 3.16
N MET A 8 -5.96 -3.95 4.25
CA MET A 8 -6.40 -2.56 4.15
C MET A 8 -5.28 -1.66 3.59
N LEU A 9 -4.03 -1.90 3.97
CA LEU A 9 -2.87 -1.18 3.45
C LEU A 9 -2.76 -1.35 1.93
N LEU A 10 -2.89 -2.58 1.45
CA LEU A 10 -2.79 -2.93 0.04
C LEU A 10 -3.98 -2.37 -0.76
N TYR A 11 -5.19 -2.48 -0.22
CA TYR A 11 -6.36 -1.83 -0.80
C TYR A 11 -6.19 -0.31 -0.88
N SER A 12 -5.74 0.34 0.20
CA SER A 12 -5.49 1.79 0.22
C SER A 12 -4.44 2.21 -0.82
N TYR A 13 -3.37 1.44 -1.01
CA TYR A 13 -2.36 1.69 -2.03
C TYR A 13 -2.96 1.62 -3.45
N GLN A 14 -3.71 0.57 -3.76
CA GLN A 14 -4.39 0.44 -5.06
C GLN A 14 -5.38 1.58 -5.31
N GLN A 15 -6.16 1.97 -4.30
CA GLN A 15 -7.09 3.09 -4.43
C GLN A 15 -6.35 4.43 -4.60
N ALA A 16 -5.25 4.65 -3.89
CA ALA A 16 -4.45 5.86 -4.00
C ALA A 16 -3.87 6.03 -5.41
N GLN A 17 -3.37 4.94 -6.01
CA GLN A 17 -2.93 4.93 -7.40
C GLN A 17 -4.08 5.20 -8.38
N ARG A 18 -5.22 4.52 -8.22
CA ARG A 18 -6.41 4.67 -9.08
C ARG A 18 -6.95 6.10 -9.07
N LEU A 19 -6.99 6.73 -7.91
CA LEU A 19 -7.46 8.11 -7.72
C LEU A 19 -6.41 9.16 -8.06
N LYS A 20 -5.19 8.76 -8.42
CA LYS A 20 -4.05 9.65 -8.70
C LYS A 20 -3.80 10.62 -7.54
N LEU A 21 -3.79 10.10 -6.31
CA LEU A 21 -3.46 10.88 -5.13
C LEU A 21 -1.99 11.34 -5.17
N SER A 22 -1.60 12.20 -4.23
CA SER A 22 -0.26 12.78 -4.23
C SER A 22 0.83 11.69 -4.23
N PRO A 23 1.90 11.85 -5.03
CA PRO A 23 3.01 10.92 -5.05
C PRO A 23 3.65 10.71 -3.68
N GLU A 24 3.66 11.74 -2.83
CA GLU A 24 4.14 11.68 -1.44
C GLU A 24 3.32 10.67 -0.62
N PHE A 25 1.99 10.69 -0.77
CA PHE A 25 1.12 9.77 -0.05
C PHE A 25 1.30 8.33 -0.55
N ILE A 26 1.38 8.14 -1.86
CA ILE A 26 1.61 6.82 -2.46
C ILE A 26 2.94 6.24 -1.97
N ARG A 27 4.02 7.03 -1.94
CA ARG A 27 5.33 6.61 -1.41
C ARG A 27 5.31 6.22 0.07
N LEU A 28 4.44 6.82 0.88
CA LEU A 28 4.29 6.41 2.28
C LEU A 28 3.67 5.01 2.38
N LEU A 29 2.72 4.68 1.51
CA LEU A 29 2.12 3.35 1.45
C LEU A 29 3.11 2.31 0.93
N GLU A 30 3.86 2.63 -0.12
CA GLU A 30 4.93 1.78 -0.68
C GLU A 30 5.95 1.39 0.40
N ARG A 31 6.47 2.36 1.15
CA ARG A 31 7.43 2.10 2.23
C ARG A 31 6.87 1.19 3.32
N GLU A 32 5.59 1.31 3.65
CA GLU A 32 4.98 0.45 4.67
C GLU A 32 4.71 -0.97 4.12
N ILE A 33 4.43 -1.10 2.82
CA ILE A 33 4.32 -2.40 2.11
C ILE A 33 5.69 -3.10 2.08
N GLU A 34 6.75 -2.38 1.70
CA GLU A 34 8.15 -2.84 1.73
C GLU A 34 8.55 -3.32 3.12
N LYS A 35 8.32 -2.49 4.15
CA LYS A 35 8.65 -2.77 5.55
C LYS A 35 8.01 -4.06 6.07
N ARG A 36 6.82 -4.41 5.57
CA ARG A 36 6.07 -5.62 5.95
C ARG A 36 6.28 -6.78 4.98
N SER A 37 7.10 -6.61 3.95
CA SER A 37 7.37 -7.62 2.92
C SER A 37 6.10 -8.12 2.20
N LEU A 38 5.15 -7.20 1.94
CA LEU A 38 3.85 -7.54 1.34
C LEU A 38 3.86 -7.54 -0.20
N GLU A 39 4.97 -7.18 -0.82
CA GLU A 39 5.13 -7.06 -2.29
C GLU A 39 4.85 -8.38 -3.02
N SER A 40 5.32 -9.50 -2.45
CA SER A 40 5.18 -10.85 -3.02
C SER A 40 3.73 -11.34 -3.07
N THR A 41 2.86 -10.79 -2.22
CA THR A 41 1.47 -11.25 -2.05
C THR A 41 0.56 -10.73 -3.17
N HIS A 42 0.95 -9.65 -3.85
CA HIS A 42 0.14 -8.99 -4.90
C HIS A 42 0.63 -9.21 -6.34
N LEU A 43 1.83 -9.76 -6.54
CA LEU A 43 2.36 -10.05 -7.88
C LEU A 43 1.81 -11.35 -8.50
N TYR A 44 1.02 -12.14 -7.76
CA TYR A 44 0.38 -13.37 -8.25
C TYR A 44 -1.14 -13.29 -8.13
N ARG A 45 -1.81 -12.45 -8.94
CA ARG A 45 -3.22 -12.61 -9.31
C ARG A 45 -3.63 -11.67 -10.43
#